data_AF-A0AAW4HI03-F1
#
_entry.id   AF-A0AAW4HI03-F1
#
_cell.length_a   1.000
_cell.length_b   1.000
_cell.length_c   1.000
_cell.angle_alpha   90.00
_cell.angle_beta   90.00
_cell.angle_gamma   90.00
#
_symmetry.space_group_name_H-M   'P 1'
#
loop_
_entity.id
_entity.type
_entity.pdbx_description
1 polymer ?
#
loop_
_entity_poly.entity_id
_entity_poly.type
_entity_poly.pdbx_seq_one_letter_code
_entity_poly.pdbx_strand_id
1 'polypeptide(L)'
;MDKFGMLQKLGAGDFQHLNGSLEAHLKGTEKILMSWGGSELLQIAGLFHAAYGTAGFDENMVSLSQRQEIAQIIGSDEEALVYLYCSCDRDYVFPQFGKMLEIQFKDRFTGSTFKLDNA
;
A
#
# COMPACT_ATOMS: atom_id res chain seq x y z
N MET A 1 19.14 -7.47 -7.07
CA MET A 1 18.14 -6.67 -7.82
C MET A 1 17.51 -5.74 -6.81
N ASP A 2 17.24 -4.48 -7.14
CA ASP A 2 16.54 -3.62 -6.18
C ASP A 2 15.07 -4.09 -6.06
N LYS A 3 14.44 -3.83 -4.90
CA LYS A 3 13.07 -4.28 -4.61
C LYS A 3 12.07 -3.75 -5.65
N PHE A 4 12.34 -2.57 -6.21
CA PHE A 4 11.53 -1.97 -7.26
C PHE A 4 11.59 -2.71 -8.61
N GLY A 5 12.76 -3.18 -9.03
CA GLY A 5 12.91 -4.00 -10.23
C GLY A 5 12.16 -5.34 -10.14
N MET A 6 11.86 -5.82 -8.93
CA MET A 6 10.99 -6.97 -8.72
C MET A 6 9.50 -6.60 -8.89
N LEU A 7 9.09 -5.41 -8.47
CA LEU A 7 7.74 -4.88 -8.69
C LEU A 7 7.44 -4.70 -10.19
N GLN A 8 8.39 -4.16 -10.96
CA GLN A 8 8.26 -4.03 -12.41
C GLN A 8 8.01 -5.38 -13.11
N LYS A 9 8.70 -6.43 -12.66
CA LYS A 9 8.52 -7.80 -13.19
C LYS A 9 7.16 -8.42 -12.89
N LEU A 10 6.44 -7.91 -11.88
CA LEU A 10 5.11 -8.38 -11.51
C LEU A 10 3.98 -7.66 -12.26
N GLY A 11 4.30 -6.76 -13.21
CA GLY A 11 3.32 -6.05 -14.04
C GLY A 11 3.31 -4.54 -13.86
N ALA A 12 4.12 -3.97 -12.95
CA ALA A 12 4.22 -2.52 -12.75
C ALA A 12 4.97 -1.76 -13.87
N GLY A 13 5.42 -2.46 -14.92
CA GLY A 13 6.25 -1.89 -15.98
C GLY A 13 5.53 -1.04 -17.03
N ASP A 14 4.20 -1.16 -17.17
CA ASP A 14 3.43 -0.49 -18.24
C ASP A 14 2.86 0.89 -17.85
N PHE A 15 3.17 1.40 -16.66
CA PHE A 15 2.59 2.64 -16.13
C PHE A 15 3.36 3.90 -16.56
N GLN A 16 3.00 4.47 -17.70
CA GLN A 16 3.33 5.87 -18.03
C GLN A 16 2.12 6.77 -17.76
N HIS A 17 2.02 7.47 -16.61
CA HIS A 17 1.05 8.58 -16.48
C HIS A 17 1.55 9.80 -15.65
N LEU A 18 1.51 10.96 -16.32
CA LEU A 18 1.14 12.33 -15.89
C LEU A 18 1.53 12.86 -14.48
N ASN A 19 2.79 12.76 -14.04
CA ASN A 19 3.54 13.77 -13.25
C ASN A 19 4.91 13.22 -12.78
N GLY A 20 5.67 12.64 -13.71
CA GLY A 20 6.85 11.83 -13.40
C GLY A 20 6.53 10.33 -13.41
N SER A 21 7.54 9.47 -13.27
CA SER A 21 7.31 8.02 -13.25
C SER A 21 6.73 7.58 -11.91
N LEU A 22 5.84 6.58 -11.95
CA LEU A 22 5.33 5.88 -10.77
C LEU A 22 6.46 5.39 -9.85
N GLU A 23 7.57 4.97 -10.44
CA GLU A 23 8.81 4.66 -9.74
C GLU A 23 9.33 5.82 -8.88
N ALA A 24 9.41 7.02 -9.44
CA ALA A 24 9.90 8.19 -8.72
C ALA A 24 8.97 8.56 -7.56
N HIS A 25 7.66 8.41 -7.74
CA HIS A 25 6.67 8.57 -6.67
C HIS A 25 6.90 7.58 -5.53
N LEU A 26 6.98 6.29 -5.84
CA LEU A 26 7.14 5.22 -4.84
C LEU A 26 8.47 5.34 -4.08
N LYS A 27 9.58 5.58 -4.79
CA LYS A 27 10.89 5.85 -4.17
C LYS A 27 10.90 7.15 -3.36
N GLY A 28 10.09 8.15 -3.77
CA GLY A 28 9.91 9.39 -3.02
C GLY A 28 9.22 9.16 -1.68
N THR A 29 8.14 8.37 -1.67
CA THR A 29 7.42 7.99 -0.44
C THR A 29 8.32 7.25 0.53
N GLU A 30 9.07 6.23 0.08
CA GLU A 30 10.05 5.51 0.89
C GLU A 30 11.03 6.47 1.58
N LYS A 31 11.62 7.42 0.81
CA LYS A 31 12.56 8.41 1.33
C LYS A 31 11.95 9.34 2.38
N ILE A 32 10.70 9.76 2.19
CA ILE A 32 9.99 10.60 3.17
C ILE A 32 9.81 9.83 4.48
N LEU A 33 9.31 8.59 4.41
CA LEU A 33 9.11 7.74 5.59
C LEU A 33 10.43 7.47 6.32
N MET A 34 11.51 7.23 5.58
CA MET A 34 12.86 7.12 6.13
C MET A 34 13.29 8.41 6.83
N SER A 35 13.04 9.58 6.23
CA SER A 35 13.41 10.88 6.80
C SER A 35 12.67 11.21 8.11
N TRP A 36 11.48 10.64 8.29
CA TRP A 36 10.70 10.74 9.53
C TRP A 36 11.12 9.72 10.60
N GLY A 37 12.13 8.89 10.33
CA GLY A 37 12.57 7.83 11.24
C GLY A 37 11.64 6.61 11.27
N GLY A 38 10.85 6.39 10.21
CA GLY A 38 9.99 5.22 10.09
C GLY A 38 10.78 3.91 10.12
N SER A 39 10.15 2.84 10.61
CA SER A 39 10.75 1.50 10.63
C SER A 39 11.04 1.01 9.21
N GLU A 40 11.96 0.04 9.07
CA GLU A 40 12.26 -0.58 7.77
C GLU A 40 10.99 -1.17 7.12
N LEU A 41 10.14 -1.84 7.92
CA LEU A 41 8.84 -2.35 7.48
C LEU A 41 7.98 -1.25 6.86
N LEU A 42 7.86 -0.09 7.52
CA LEU A 42 7.06 1.04 7.03
C LEU A 42 7.65 1.63 5.74
N GLN A 43 8.98 1.73 5.65
CA GLN A 43 9.65 2.21 4.44
C GLN A 43 9.38 1.29 3.25
N ILE A 44 9.50 -0.03 3.45
CA ILE A 44 9.22 -1.04 2.43
C ILE A 44 7.74 -1.00 2.03
N ALA A 45 6.82 -0.95 2.98
CA ALA A 45 5.40 -0.83 2.70
C ALA A 45 5.09 0.46 1.91
N GLY A 46 5.76 1.57 2.24
CA GLY A 46 5.67 2.82 1.49
C GLY A 46 6.15 2.72 0.04
N LEU A 47 7.20 1.95 -0.23
CA LEU A 47 7.67 1.67 -1.58
C LEU A 47 6.66 0.84 -2.40
N PHE A 48 5.83 0.04 -1.74
CA PHE A 48 4.86 -0.88 -2.36
C PHE A 48 3.39 -0.43 -2.19
N HIS A 49 3.13 0.78 -1.67
CA HIS A 49 1.81 1.20 -1.18
C HIS A 49 0.68 1.29 -2.22
N ALA A 50 1.00 1.14 -3.51
CA ALA A 50 0.05 1.18 -4.60
C ALA A 50 0.00 -0.15 -5.39
N ALA A 51 0.61 -1.22 -4.86
CA ALA A 51 0.66 -2.53 -5.51
C ALA A 51 -0.73 -3.04 -5.90
N TYR A 52 -1.72 -2.91 -5.02
CA TYR A 52 -3.10 -3.37 -5.25
C TYR A 52 -4.06 -2.22 -5.59
N GLY A 53 -3.53 -1.15 -6.19
CA GLY A 53 -4.23 0.09 -6.46
C GLY A 53 -4.49 0.91 -5.20
N THR A 54 -5.00 2.13 -5.39
CA THR A 54 -5.28 3.07 -4.30
C THR A 54 -6.72 3.56 -4.42
N ALA A 55 -7.44 3.71 -3.30
CA ALA A 55 -8.78 4.30 -3.34
C ALA A 55 -8.74 5.68 -4.05
N GLY A 56 -9.52 5.82 -5.14
CA GLY A 56 -9.52 6.99 -6.02
C GLY A 56 -8.67 6.86 -7.30
N PHE A 57 -7.95 5.74 -7.47
CA PHE A 57 -7.18 5.39 -8.67
C PHE A 57 -7.38 3.90 -8.98
N ASP A 58 -8.16 3.59 -10.02
CA ASP A 58 -8.56 2.22 -10.36
C ASP A 58 -7.45 1.37 -11.00
N GLU A 59 -6.29 1.97 -11.25
CA GLU A 59 -5.12 1.30 -11.80
C GLU A 59 -4.41 0.46 -10.74
N ASN A 60 -4.70 -0.85 -10.73
CA ASN A 60 -3.96 -1.83 -9.93
C ASN A 60 -2.67 -2.22 -10.66
N MET A 61 -1.51 -2.10 -10.00
CA MET A 61 -0.25 -2.59 -10.57
C MET A 61 -0.16 -4.11 -10.58
N VAL A 62 -0.78 -4.73 -9.58
CA VAL A 62 -0.68 -6.15 -9.26
C VAL A 62 -2.06 -6.66 -8.85
N SER A 63 -2.42 -7.86 -9.33
CA SER A 63 -3.66 -8.54 -8.92
C SER A 63 -3.62 -8.94 -7.45
N LEU A 64 -4.77 -8.87 -6.75
CA LEU A 64 -4.92 -9.39 -5.38
C LEU A 64 -4.64 -10.90 -5.26
N SER A 65 -4.66 -11.64 -6.37
CA SER A 65 -4.25 -13.04 -6.38
C SER A 65 -2.75 -13.24 -6.17
N GLN A 66 -1.94 -12.18 -6.35
CA GLN A 66 -0.47 -12.24 -6.29
C GLN A 66 0.11 -11.81 -4.93
N ARG A 67 -0.73 -11.76 -3.89
CA ARG A 67 -0.31 -11.30 -2.55
C ARG A 67 0.81 -12.16 -1.97
N GLN A 68 0.75 -13.47 -2.19
CA GLN A 68 1.76 -14.38 -1.66
C GLN A 68 3.12 -14.16 -2.34
N GLU A 69 3.13 -13.89 -3.64
CA GLU A 69 4.31 -13.56 -4.43
C GLU A 69 4.91 -12.23 -3.96
N ILE A 70 4.10 -11.22 -3.67
CA ILE A 70 4.57 -9.96 -3.08
C ILE A 70 5.18 -10.21 -1.69
N ALA A 71 4.49 -10.95 -0.82
CA ALA A 71 4.99 -11.27 0.52
C ALA A 71 6.34 -12.02 0.51
N GLN A 72 6.58 -12.88 -0.49
CA GLN A 72 7.89 -13.54 -0.68
C GLN A 72 9.02 -12.57 -1.03
N ILE A 73 8.71 -11.38 -1.54
CA ILE A 73 9.67 -10.36 -1.97
C ILE A 73 9.95 -9.37 -0.84
N ILE A 74 8.90 -8.90 -0.17
CA ILE A 74 9.01 -7.79 0.79
C ILE A 74 8.92 -8.22 2.24
N GLY A 75 8.47 -9.45 2.51
CA GLY A 75 8.14 -9.93 3.84
C GLY A 75 6.63 -9.94 4.08
N SER A 76 6.17 -10.83 4.97
CA SER A 76 4.74 -11.03 5.23
C SER A 76 4.11 -9.84 5.96
N ASP A 77 4.85 -9.21 6.87
CA ASP A 77 4.33 -8.08 7.66
C ASP A 77 4.28 -6.80 6.81
N GLU A 78 5.29 -6.60 5.97
CA GLU A 78 5.34 -5.54 4.96
C GLU A 78 4.17 -5.66 3.98
N GLU A 79 3.92 -6.86 3.46
CA GLU A 79 2.79 -7.11 2.57
C GLU A 79 1.45 -6.91 3.26
N ALA A 80 1.30 -7.35 4.51
CA ALA A 80 0.09 -7.14 5.29
C ALA A 80 -0.21 -5.63 5.44
N LEU A 81 0.81 -4.80 5.69
CA LEU A 81 0.64 -3.35 5.77
C LEU A 81 0.31 -2.72 4.40
N VAL A 82 0.93 -3.20 3.32
CA VAL A 82 0.59 -2.78 1.94
C VAL A 82 -0.87 -3.10 1.65
N TYR A 83 -1.32 -4.32 1.94
CA TYR A 83 -2.70 -4.74 1.75
C TYR A 83 -3.66 -3.87 2.56
N LEU A 84 -3.39 -3.68 3.86
CA LEU A 84 -4.23 -2.87 4.74
C LEU A 84 -4.34 -1.43 4.23
N TYR A 85 -3.25 -0.82 3.77
CA TYR A 85 -3.31 0.51 3.20
C TYR A 85 -4.11 0.54 1.88
N CYS A 86 -3.88 -0.43 0.98
CA CYS A 86 -4.56 -0.51 -0.31
C CYS A 86 -6.06 -0.81 -0.18
N SER A 87 -6.46 -1.59 0.82
CA SER A 87 -7.84 -2.03 1.04
C SER A 87 -8.69 -1.01 1.78
N CYS A 88 -8.11 0.09 2.27
CA CYS A 88 -8.81 1.11 3.03
C CYS A 88 -9.86 1.85 2.18
N ASP A 89 -11.14 1.69 2.52
CA ASP A 89 -12.22 2.58 2.07
C ASP A 89 -12.11 3.93 2.80
N ARG A 90 -11.39 4.88 2.19
CA ARG A 90 -11.06 6.17 2.83
C ARG A 90 -12.30 7.01 3.14
N ASP A 91 -13.32 6.95 2.29
CA ASP A 91 -14.57 7.70 2.48
C ASP A 91 -15.34 7.18 3.70
N TYR A 92 -15.16 5.91 4.04
CA TYR A 92 -15.69 5.32 5.26
C TYR A 92 -14.78 5.53 6.48
N VAL A 93 -13.47 5.32 6.33
CA VAL A 93 -12.52 5.26 7.45
C VAL A 93 -12.08 6.66 7.92
N PHE A 94 -11.68 7.55 7.00
CA PHE A 94 -11.05 8.82 7.37
C PHE A 94 -11.98 9.78 8.14
N PRO A 95 -13.30 9.88 7.86
CA PRO A 95 -14.19 10.75 8.62
C PRO A 95 -14.29 10.43 10.11
N GLN A 96 -13.86 9.23 10.53
CA GLN A 96 -13.86 8.77 11.93
C GLN A 96 -12.65 9.28 12.72
N PHE A 97 -11.55 9.66 12.05
CA PHE A 97 -10.34 10.14 12.73
C PHE A 97 -10.62 11.37 13.60
N GLY A 98 -10.20 11.30 14.86
CA GLY A 98 -10.43 12.35 15.86
C GLY A 98 -11.89 12.48 16.36
N LYS A 99 -12.82 11.63 15.87
CA LYS A 99 -14.23 11.64 16.29
C LYS A 99 -14.63 10.37 17.03
N MET A 100 -14.04 9.24 16.67
CA MET A 100 -14.32 7.94 17.27
C MET A 100 -13.10 7.48 18.10
N LEU A 101 -13.36 6.86 19.25
CA LEU A 101 -12.31 6.22 20.05
C LEU A 101 -11.80 4.93 19.40
N GLU A 102 -12.69 4.23 18.68
CA GLU A 102 -12.39 2.99 17.97
C GLU A 102 -12.73 3.19 16.49
N ILE A 103 -11.74 3.03 15.63
CA ILE A 103 -11.91 3.20 14.18
C ILE A 103 -12.43 1.88 13.60
N GLN A 104 -13.58 1.95 12.92
CA GLN A 104 -14.05 0.85 12.10
C GLN A 104 -13.37 0.94 10.73
N PHE A 105 -12.50 -0.02 10.45
CA PHE A 105 -11.86 -0.18 9.17
C PHE A 105 -12.77 -0.96 8.22
N LYS A 106 -13.00 -0.41 7.03
CA LYS A 106 -13.73 -1.09 5.96
C LYS A 106 -12.76 -1.47 4.85
N ASP A 107 -12.66 -2.76 4.60
CA ASP A 107 -11.89 -3.34 3.51
C ASP A 107 -12.73 -3.25 2.22
N ARG A 108 -12.30 -2.41 1.28
CA ARG A 108 -12.98 -2.18 0.00
C ARG A 108 -12.88 -3.37 -0.96
N PHE A 109 -11.93 -4.28 -0.77
CA PHE A 109 -11.77 -5.47 -1.60
C PHE A 109 -12.76 -6.57 -1.21
N THR A 110 -12.99 -6.74 0.09
CA THR A 110 -13.86 -7.81 0.61
C THR A 110 -15.24 -7.31 1.06
N GLY A 111 -15.41 -6.00 1.25
CA GLY A 111 -16.60 -5.39 1.85
C GLY A 111 -16.70 -5.61 3.36
N SER A 112 -15.75 -6.31 3.97
CA SER A 112 -15.76 -6.61 5.40
C SER A 112 -15.40 -5.38 6.23
N THR A 113 -15.92 -5.30 7.45
CA THR A 113 -15.61 -4.24 8.41
C THR A 113 -15.10 -4.85 9.69
N PHE A 114 -13.99 -4.33 10.21
CA PHE A 114 -13.37 -4.77 11.46
C PHE A 114 -12.88 -3.57 12.26
N LYS A 115 -12.67 -3.75 13.55
CA LYS A 115 -12.06 -2.72 14.39
C LYS A 115 -10.57 -2.65 14.06
N LEU A 116 -10.07 -1.46 13.75
CA LEU A 116 -8.63 -1.24 13.64
C LEU A 116 -8.03 -1.25 15.05
N ASP A 117 -7.35 -2.32 15.40
CA ASP A 117 -6.62 -2.44 16.66
C ASP A 117 -5.15 -2.06 16.48
N ASN A 118 -4.52 -1.70 17.60
CA ASN A 118 -3.06 -1.65 17.65
C ASN A 118 -2.58 -3.10 17.71
N ALA A 119 -1.93 -3.58 16.66
CA ALA A 119 -1.18 -4.83 16.68
C ALA A 119 -0.11 -4.81 17.79
#